data_AF-A0A838FWN1-F1
#
_entry.id   AF-A0A838FWN1-F1
#
_cell.length_a   1.000
_cell.length_b   1.000
_cell.length_c   1.000
_cell.angle_alpha   90.00
_cell.angle_beta   90.00
_cell.angle_gamma   90.00
#
_symmetry.space_group_name_H-M   'P 1'
#
loop_
_entity.id
_entity.type
_entity.pdbx_description
1 polymer ?
#
loop_
_entity_poly.entity_id
_entity_poly.type
_entity_poly.pdbx_seq_one_letter_code
_entity_poly.pdbx_strand_id
1 'polypeptide(L)'
;MLKCASCGGDNPEDNRFCDECGSPLAVTCSDCGASIRAGKLFCGQCGAPVPPSHADPGAAPVESVGLRWVSVLFVDLVGFTSWSEGQDPADVREVLSGYFEVARSVVAAHGGRLEKFIGDAVMAVWGADVAHADDAQRAVRAGLEVVSGVAAFGVSRDLELVARGGVVTGEVAAWAVEGEGLVSGDRVNTAARVQSTAAPGQVLVDEATHQATRDVVEFSDAGWFEVKGKAVPLHLWRAVRAVGLRGGAATGTLVEAPLVGRVRELGLIKELFSATVEDARPRVVLASGGQGVGKSRLVGEFVTYLDGLAFRVFWHEGRCASYGSVAFGAWAQMVRQRFQLAENAPKEQITAALTDMLPGWVPDEDERRFVAIRLGLLLGTI
;
A
#
# COMPACT_ATOMS: atom_id res chain seq x y z
N MET A 1 38.36 7.18 -37.87
CA MET A 1 37.60 5.96 -38.28
C MET A 1 36.28 5.93 -37.54
N LEU A 2 35.19 5.58 -38.23
CA LEU A 2 33.83 5.50 -37.70
C LEU A 2 33.42 4.04 -37.51
N LYS A 3 32.95 3.68 -36.32
CA LYS A 3 32.38 2.34 -36.08
C LYS A 3 30.91 2.30 -36.46
N CYS A 4 30.53 1.29 -37.23
CA CYS A 4 29.13 1.05 -37.56
C CYS A 4 28.37 0.61 -36.30
N ALA A 5 27.30 1.33 -35.95
CA ALA A 5 26.45 0.98 -34.81
C ALA A 5 25.66 -0.34 -35.03
N SER A 6 25.52 -0.79 -36.27
CA SER A 6 24.77 -2.00 -36.61
C SER A 6 25.62 -3.27 -36.62
N CYS A 7 26.86 -3.23 -37.11
CA CYS A 7 27.72 -4.42 -37.23
C CYS A 7 29.07 -4.30 -36.50
N GLY A 8 29.43 -3.11 -36.00
CA GLY A 8 30.70 -2.85 -35.32
C GLY A 8 31.90 -2.62 -36.24
N GLY A 9 31.75 -2.74 -37.57
CA GLY A 9 32.83 -2.57 -38.56
C GLY A 9 33.42 -1.16 -38.60
N ASP A 10 34.72 -1.05 -38.88
CA ASP A 10 35.46 0.21 -38.98
C ASP A 10 35.36 0.81 -40.39
N ASN A 11 35.01 2.09 -40.48
CA ASN A 11 34.81 2.79 -41.74
C ASN A 11 35.64 4.08 -41.82
N PRO A 12 36.08 4.49 -43.02
CA PRO A 12 36.62 5.84 -43.28
C PRO A 12 35.66 6.96 -42.81
N GLU A 13 36.20 8.13 -42.48
CA GLU A 13 35.39 9.22 -41.88
C GLU A 13 34.46 9.95 -42.85
N ASP A 14 34.68 9.74 -44.14
CA ASP A 14 33.94 10.27 -45.27
C ASP A 14 32.82 9.34 -45.78
N ASN A 15 32.75 8.10 -45.27
CA ASN A 15 31.73 7.14 -45.66
C ASN A 15 30.33 7.50 -45.14
N ARG A 16 29.34 7.51 -46.05
CA ARG A 16 27.92 7.72 -45.72
C ARG A 16 27.19 6.43 -45.35
N PHE A 17 27.70 5.30 -45.80
CA PHE A 17 27.19 3.95 -45.52
C PHE A 17 28.35 3.06 -45.08
N CYS A 18 28.04 2.02 -44.30
CA CYS A 18 29.04 1.05 -43.88
C CYS A 18 29.47 0.17 -45.05
N ASP A 19 30.78 0.01 -45.24
CA ASP A 19 31.35 -0.82 -46.32
C ASP A 19 31.06 -2.32 -46.14
N GLU A 20 30.83 -2.76 -44.90
CA GLU A 20 30.56 -4.18 -44.59
C GLU A 20 29.07 -4.54 -44.64
N CYS A 21 28.19 -3.73 -44.05
CA CYS A 21 26.77 -4.07 -43.91
C CYS A 21 25.80 -3.13 -44.62
N GLY A 22 26.28 -2.05 -45.25
CA GLY A 22 25.45 -1.09 -45.99
C GLY A 22 24.59 -0.16 -45.14
N SER A 23 24.65 -0.22 -43.81
CA SER A 23 23.87 0.64 -42.92
C SER A 23 24.32 2.11 -43.02
N PRO A 24 23.42 3.09 -43.01
CA PRO A 24 23.78 4.50 -43.05
C PRO A 24 24.56 4.92 -41.79
N LEU A 25 25.70 5.57 -41.97
CA LEU A 25 26.58 6.06 -40.89
C LEU A 25 26.28 7.52 -40.50
N ALA A 26 25.45 8.19 -41.30
CA ALA A 26 24.97 9.55 -41.07
C ALA A 26 23.49 9.66 -41.42
N VAL A 27 22.74 10.40 -40.61
CA VAL A 27 21.33 10.73 -40.84
C VAL A 27 21.21 12.18 -41.27
N THR A 28 20.30 12.46 -42.20
CA THR A 28 20.06 13.84 -42.64
C THR A 28 19.08 14.51 -41.67
N CYS A 29 19.40 15.72 -41.21
CA CYS A 29 18.48 16.54 -40.41
C CYS A 29 17.19 16.78 -41.19
N SER A 30 16.04 16.43 -40.61
CA SER A 30 14.72 16.69 -41.20
C SER A 30 14.44 18.19 -41.38
N ASP A 31 15.04 19.04 -40.54
CA ASP A 31 14.66 20.45 -40.46
C ASP A 31 15.54 21.34 -41.33
N CYS A 32 16.85 21.06 -41.41
CA CYS A 32 17.79 21.90 -42.17
C CYS A 32 18.57 21.15 -43.26
N GLY A 33 18.36 19.84 -43.41
CA GLY A 33 19.06 19.04 -44.43
C GLY A 33 20.54 18.78 -44.16
N ALA A 34 21.09 19.23 -43.03
CA ALA A 34 22.49 18.98 -42.68
C ALA A 34 22.74 17.49 -42.37
N SER A 35 23.91 16.98 -42.75
CA SER A 35 24.33 15.61 -42.41
C SER A 35 24.73 15.53 -40.93
N ILE A 36 24.07 14.66 -40.17
CA ILE A 36 24.32 14.43 -38.76
C ILE A 36 24.95 13.05 -38.58
N ARG A 37 26.12 13.01 -37.96
CA ARG A 37 26.83 11.76 -37.66
C ARG A 37 26.06 10.93 -36.63
N ALA A 38 26.12 9.60 -36.76
CA ALA A 38 25.50 8.67 -35.82
C ALA A 38 25.91 8.94 -34.36
N GLY A 39 24.97 8.80 -33.42
CA GLY A 39 25.19 9.01 -31.98
C GLY A 39 25.07 10.46 -31.49
N LYS A 40 24.72 11.43 -32.35
CA LYS A 40 24.43 12.82 -31.93
C LYS A 40 22.94 12.99 -31.63
N LEU A 41 22.65 13.56 -30.46
CA LEU A 41 21.29 13.83 -29.98
C LEU A 41 20.66 15.08 -30.63
N PHE A 42 21.48 15.98 -31.17
CA PHE A 42 21.04 17.25 -31.77
C PHE A 42 21.85 17.56 -33.04
N CYS A 43 21.23 18.27 -33.98
CA CYS A 43 21.90 18.81 -35.14
C CYS A 43 22.87 19.92 -34.74
N GLY A 44 24.16 19.77 -35.07
CA GLY A 44 25.18 20.80 -34.79
C GLY A 44 25.02 22.10 -35.58
N GLN A 45 24.18 22.12 -36.61
CA GLN A 45 23.98 23.30 -37.47
C GLN A 45 22.77 24.14 -37.02
N CYS A 46 21.61 23.52 -36.76
CA CYS A 46 20.37 24.24 -36.43
C CYS A 46 19.84 23.96 -35.01
N GLY A 47 20.43 23.01 -34.28
CA GLY A 47 19.99 22.64 -32.92
C GLY A 47 18.77 21.73 -32.85
N ALA A 48 18.19 21.31 -33.98
CA ALA A 48 17.03 20.42 -33.98
C ALA A 48 17.35 19.05 -33.32
N PRO A 49 16.47 18.51 -32.46
CA PRO A 49 16.66 17.19 -31.86
C PRO A 49 16.62 16.12 -32.94
N VAL A 50 17.56 15.18 -32.89
CA VAL A 50 17.61 14.06 -33.81
C VAL A 50 16.77 12.94 -33.20
N PRO A 51 15.68 12.49 -33.84
CA PRO A 51 14.93 11.36 -33.33
C PRO A 51 15.88 10.15 -33.28
N PRO A 52 15.89 9.37 -32.18
CA PRO A 52 16.79 8.24 -32.03
C PRO A 52 16.50 7.24 -33.16
N SER A 53 17.39 7.18 -34.17
CA SER A 53 17.22 6.28 -35.30
C SER A 53 17.68 4.88 -34.90
N HIS A 54 16.73 3.95 -34.84
CA HIS A 54 16.94 2.50 -34.88
C HIS A 54 17.99 1.98 -33.88
N ALA A 55 17.67 2.10 -32.59
CA ALA A 55 18.22 1.19 -31.59
C ALA A 55 17.57 -0.19 -31.79
N ASP A 56 18.42 -1.18 -32.06
CA ASP A 56 18.32 -2.60 -31.73
C ASP A 56 16.90 -3.24 -31.62
N PRO A 57 16.48 -4.15 -32.53
CA PRO A 57 15.21 -4.88 -32.40
C PRO A 57 15.13 -5.84 -31.20
N GLY A 58 16.18 -5.94 -30.37
CA GLY A 58 16.24 -6.83 -29.21
C GLY A 58 16.29 -6.15 -27.84
N ALA A 59 16.38 -4.82 -27.77
CA ALA A 59 16.38 -4.12 -26.48
C ALA A 59 14.96 -3.71 -26.09
N ALA A 60 14.32 -4.53 -25.26
CA ALA A 60 13.13 -4.10 -24.53
C ALA A 60 13.41 -2.75 -23.84
N PRO A 61 12.42 -1.83 -23.78
CA PRO A 61 12.65 -0.52 -23.20
C PRO A 61 13.05 -0.71 -21.73
N VAL A 62 14.27 -0.30 -21.39
CA VAL A 62 14.70 -0.16 -19.99
C VAL A 62 13.83 0.96 -19.42
N GLU A 63 12.76 0.59 -18.72
CA GLU A 63 11.89 1.53 -18.03
C GLU A 63 12.73 2.40 -17.10
N SER A 64 12.47 3.71 -17.16
CA SER A 64 13.15 4.75 -16.41
C SER A 64 13.28 4.43 -14.92
N VAL A 65 14.51 4.49 -14.40
CA VAL A 65 14.81 4.47 -12.95
C VAL A 65 14.16 5.68 -12.29
N GLY A 66 12.97 5.48 -11.70
CA GLY A 66 12.30 6.47 -10.88
C GLY A 66 12.46 6.13 -9.40
N LEU A 67 12.86 7.10 -8.57
CA LEU A 67 12.71 6.98 -7.12
C LEU A 67 11.21 6.93 -6.81
N ARG A 68 10.78 5.88 -6.12
CA ARG A 68 9.39 5.70 -5.70
C ARG A 68 9.33 5.62 -4.18
N TRP A 69 8.34 6.27 -3.61
CA TRP A 69 8.03 6.13 -2.19
C TRP A 69 7.28 4.82 -1.98
N VAL A 70 7.89 3.87 -1.26
CA VAL A 70 7.35 2.54 -1.06
C VAL A 70 7.37 2.16 0.40
N SER A 71 6.52 1.21 0.79
CA SER A 71 6.57 0.54 2.09
C SER A 71 6.94 -0.91 1.90
N VAL A 72 7.98 -1.36 2.58
CA VAL A 72 8.55 -2.71 2.44
C VAL A 72 8.33 -3.46 3.73
N LEU A 73 7.68 -4.62 3.65
CA LEU A 73 7.52 -5.58 4.74
C LEU A 73 8.47 -6.74 4.52
N PHE A 74 9.21 -7.09 5.57
CA PHE A 74 9.86 -8.39 5.71
C PHE A 74 9.21 -9.17 6.83
N VAL A 75 8.95 -10.45 6.61
CA VAL A 75 8.52 -11.41 7.63
C VAL A 75 9.39 -12.65 7.54
N ASP A 76 9.72 -13.23 8.69
CA ASP A 76 10.65 -14.35 8.82
C ASP A 76 10.21 -15.26 9.96
N LEU A 77 10.50 -16.57 9.86
CA LEU A 77 10.17 -17.53 10.90
C LEU A 77 11.32 -17.63 11.91
N VAL A 78 10.99 -17.47 13.20
CA VAL A 78 12.00 -17.53 14.26
C VAL A 78 12.46 -18.97 14.46
N GLY A 79 13.76 -19.21 14.33
CA GLY A 79 14.38 -20.51 14.62
C GLY A 79 14.08 -21.60 13.59
N PHE A 80 13.43 -21.25 12.46
CA PHE A 80 12.98 -22.22 11.47
C PHE A 80 14.14 -22.92 10.75
N THR A 81 15.24 -22.20 10.47
CA THR A 81 16.44 -22.82 9.87
C THR A 81 16.93 -23.99 10.73
N SER A 82 17.12 -23.77 12.03
CA SER A 82 17.57 -24.81 12.97
C SER A 82 16.54 -25.93 13.14
N TRP A 83 15.24 -25.61 13.11
CA TRP A 83 14.19 -26.63 13.13
C TRP A 83 14.27 -27.51 11.87
N SER A 84 14.43 -26.91 10.69
CA SER A 84 14.41 -27.62 9.40
C SER A 84 15.57 -28.60 9.18
N GLU A 85 16.72 -28.39 9.82
CA GLU A 85 17.90 -29.27 9.69
C GLU A 85 17.64 -30.70 10.21
N GLY A 86 16.69 -30.86 11.12
CA GLY A 86 16.34 -32.15 11.73
C GLY A 86 15.05 -32.79 11.22
N GLN A 87 14.40 -32.20 10.21
CA GLN A 87 13.06 -32.62 9.74
C GLN A 87 13.13 -33.30 8.36
N ASP A 88 12.09 -34.06 8.03
CA ASP A 88 11.94 -34.59 6.68
C ASP A 88 11.70 -33.44 5.68
N PRO A 89 12.37 -33.43 4.51
CA PRO A 89 12.18 -32.39 3.50
C PRO A 89 10.72 -32.19 3.04
N ALA A 90 9.91 -33.25 3.06
CA ALA A 90 8.49 -33.17 2.72
C ALA A 90 7.71 -32.36 3.78
N ASP A 91 7.99 -32.60 5.05
CA ASP A 91 7.36 -31.89 6.18
C ASP A 91 7.77 -30.41 6.20
N VAL A 92 9.06 -30.12 5.98
CA VAL A 92 9.55 -28.73 5.86
C VAL A 92 8.85 -27.99 4.73
N ARG A 93 8.69 -28.66 3.58
CA ARG A 93 8.01 -28.07 2.41
C ARG A 93 6.53 -27.81 2.69
N GLU A 94 5.85 -28.70 3.40
CA GLU A 94 4.45 -28.53 3.75
C GLU A 94 4.26 -27.31 4.67
N VAL A 95 5.08 -27.19 5.71
CA VAL A 95 5.04 -26.06 6.65
C VAL A 95 5.33 -24.74 5.93
N LEU A 96 6.39 -24.68 5.10
CA LEU A 96 6.70 -23.50 4.30
C LEU A 96 5.57 -23.12 3.35
N SER A 97 4.94 -24.11 2.70
CA SER A 97 3.83 -23.84 1.78
C SER A 97 2.63 -23.22 2.50
N GLY A 98 2.29 -23.73 3.69
CA GLY A 98 1.21 -23.16 4.51
C GLY A 98 1.53 -21.74 5.00
N TYR A 99 2.75 -21.51 5.48
CA TYR A 99 3.23 -20.17 5.84
C TYR A 99 3.17 -19.19 4.66
N PHE A 100 3.67 -19.58 3.50
CA PHE A 100 3.66 -18.74 2.30
C PHE A 100 2.24 -18.43 1.83
N GLU A 101 1.29 -19.35 2.01
CA GLU A 101 -0.11 -19.10 1.66
C GLU A 101 -0.78 -18.12 2.62
N VAL A 102 -0.51 -18.22 3.94
CA VAL A 102 -0.94 -17.20 4.91
C VAL A 102 -0.38 -15.83 4.53
N ALA A 103 0.93 -15.75 4.26
CA ALA A 103 1.57 -14.50 3.88
C ALA A 103 1.01 -13.93 2.57
N ARG A 104 0.85 -14.77 1.53
CA ARG A 104 0.30 -14.36 0.23
C ARG A 104 -1.13 -13.83 0.38
N SER A 105 -1.99 -14.56 1.10
CA SER A 105 -3.40 -14.19 1.30
C SER A 105 -3.52 -12.83 1.99
N VAL A 106 -2.80 -12.64 3.10
CA VAL A 106 -2.82 -11.38 3.87
C VAL A 106 -2.22 -10.23 3.07
N VAL A 107 -1.05 -10.41 2.45
CA VAL A 107 -0.41 -9.36 1.63
C VAL A 107 -1.32 -8.92 0.49
N ALA A 108 -1.96 -9.87 -0.19
CA ALA A 108 -2.91 -9.56 -1.27
C ALA A 108 -4.17 -8.84 -0.75
N ALA A 109 -4.72 -9.25 0.41
CA ALA A 109 -5.87 -8.59 1.03
C ALA A 109 -5.60 -7.12 1.37
N HIS A 110 -4.36 -6.80 1.77
CA HIS A 110 -3.92 -5.42 2.03
C HIS A 110 -3.38 -4.72 0.78
N GLY A 111 -3.52 -5.31 -0.42
CA GLY A 111 -3.12 -4.70 -1.69
C GLY A 111 -1.62 -4.50 -1.86
N GLY A 112 -0.81 -5.31 -1.16
CA GLY A 112 0.63 -5.39 -1.36
C GLY A 112 0.97 -6.43 -2.42
N ARG A 113 2.17 -6.31 -2.98
CA ARG A 113 2.73 -7.32 -3.88
C ARG A 113 3.80 -8.11 -3.16
N LEU A 114 3.68 -9.43 -3.19
CA LEU A 114 4.72 -10.34 -2.72
C LEU A 114 5.81 -10.42 -3.79
N GLU A 115 7.04 -10.00 -3.45
CA GLU A 115 8.16 -9.93 -4.41
C GLU A 115 8.85 -11.29 -4.54
N LYS A 116 9.37 -11.80 -3.42
CA LYS A 116 10.20 -13.01 -3.39
C LYS A 116 10.21 -13.67 -2.03
N PHE A 117 10.48 -14.96 -2.06
CA PHE A 117 10.80 -15.79 -0.91
C PHE A 117 12.31 -15.96 -0.85
N ILE A 118 12.91 -15.75 0.32
CA ILE A 118 14.35 -15.93 0.56
C ILE A 118 14.48 -16.91 1.72
N GLY A 119 14.55 -18.21 1.41
CA GLY A 119 14.40 -19.26 2.43
C GLY A 119 12.99 -19.20 3.03
N ASP A 120 12.91 -18.96 4.33
CA ASP A 120 11.69 -18.75 5.12
C ASP A 120 11.30 -17.27 5.27
N ALA A 121 12.06 -16.34 4.68
CA ALA A 121 11.70 -14.93 4.68
C ALA A 121 10.76 -14.58 3.51
N VAL A 122 9.74 -13.78 3.78
CA VAL A 122 8.82 -13.17 2.82
C VAL A 122 9.12 -11.68 2.69
N MET A 123 9.27 -11.22 1.46
CA MET A 123 9.34 -9.79 1.14
C MET A 123 8.07 -9.36 0.39
N ALA A 124 7.41 -8.33 0.91
CA ALA A 124 6.25 -7.70 0.26
C ALA A 124 6.42 -6.17 0.17
N VAL A 125 5.85 -5.57 -0.87
CA VAL A 125 5.98 -4.14 -1.14
C VAL A 125 4.63 -3.51 -1.47
N TRP A 126 4.43 -2.28 -0.97
CA TRP A 126 3.34 -1.38 -1.30
C TRP A 126 3.89 -0.12 -1.97
N GLY A 127 3.14 0.43 -2.92
CA GLY A 127 3.49 1.66 -3.62
C GLY A 127 4.43 1.52 -4.82
N ALA A 128 4.83 0.29 -5.15
CA ALA A 128 5.82 0.06 -6.20
C ALA A 128 5.24 0.27 -7.61
N ASP A 129 4.05 -0.28 -7.90
CA ASP A 129 3.35 -0.08 -9.18
C ASP A 129 2.50 1.20 -9.12
N VAL A 130 1.61 1.24 -8.12
CA VAL A 130 0.69 2.36 -7.84
C VAL A 130 0.87 2.77 -6.38
N ALA A 131 1.24 4.04 -6.17
CA ALA A 131 1.40 4.62 -4.84
C ALA A 131 0.06 5.06 -4.26
N HIS A 132 -0.17 4.73 -2.99
CA HIS A 132 -1.33 5.15 -2.21
C HIS A 132 -0.89 5.83 -0.91
N ALA A 133 -1.66 6.82 -0.46
CA ALA A 133 -1.33 7.58 0.75
C ALA A 133 -1.31 6.71 2.03
N ASP A 134 -1.98 5.56 2.02
CA ASP A 134 -2.08 4.62 3.13
C ASP A 134 -1.18 3.37 2.97
N ASP A 135 -0.21 3.38 2.04
CA ASP A 135 0.71 2.25 1.81
C ASP A 135 1.42 1.79 3.08
N ALA A 136 1.93 2.73 3.87
CA ALA A 136 2.60 2.44 5.14
C ALA A 136 1.63 1.78 6.15
N GLN A 137 0.40 2.28 6.22
CA GLN A 137 -0.64 1.71 7.08
C GLN A 137 -0.98 0.28 6.67
N ARG A 138 -1.16 0.04 5.37
CA ARG A 138 -1.48 -1.30 4.82
C ARG A 138 -0.33 -2.28 5.06
N ALA A 139 0.91 -1.85 4.89
CA ALA A 139 2.10 -2.67 5.18
C ALA A 139 2.19 -3.07 6.66
N VAL A 140 1.98 -2.13 7.60
CA VAL A 140 2.02 -2.43 9.05
C VAL A 140 0.87 -3.35 9.46
N ARG A 141 -0.35 -3.14 8.94
CA ARG A 141 -1.49 -4.01 9.20
C ARG A 141 -1.26 -5.42 8.68
N ALA A 142 -0.76 -5.55 7.45
CA ALA A 142 -0.39 -6.83 6.88
C ALA A 142 0.70 -7.52 7.73
N GLY A 143 1.73 -6.79 8.17
CA GLY A 143 2.77 -7.35 9.03
C GLY A 143 2.22 -7.95 10.33
N LEU A 144 1.34 -7.22 11.02
CA LEU A 144 0.69 -7.70 12.25
C LEU A 144 -0.18 -8.94 11.99
N GLU A 145 -0.96 -8.92 10.90
CA GLU A 145 -1.86 -10.01 10.55
C GLU A 145 -1.10 -11.26 10.11
N VAL A 146 -0.03 -11.15 9.31
CA VAL A 146 0.83 -12.27 8.96
C VAL A 146 1.45 -12.89 10.21
N VAL A 147 2.04 -12.07 11.10
CA VAL A 147 2.68 -12.58 12.33
C VAL A 147 1.68 -13.35 13.19
N SER A 148 0.46 -12.82 13.35
CA SER A 148 -0.60 -13.52 14.09
C SER A 148 -1.14 -14.77 13.38
N GLY A 149 -1.26 -14.72 12.05
CA GLY A 149 -1.76 -15.82 11.22
C GLY A 149 -0.80 -16.99 11.18
N VAL A 150 0.51 -16.75 11.20
CA VAL A 150 1.53 -17.80 11.31
C VAL A 150 1.44 -18.52 12.64
N ALA A 151 1.28 -17.78 13.74
CA ALA A 151 1.10 -18.40 15.05
C ALA A 151 -0.16 -19.29 15.08
N ALA A 152 -1.28 -18.81 14.52
CA ALA A 152 -2.51 -19.58 14.42
C ALA A 152 -2.35 -20.84 13.52
N PHE A 153 -1.65 -20.71 12.40
CA PHE A 153 -1.31 -21.82 11.52
C PHE A 153 -0.46 -22.87 12.24
N GLY A 154 0.57 -22.46 12.97
CA GLY A 154 1.40 -23.36 13.78
C GLY A 154 0.56 -24.17 14.76
N VAL A 155 -0.32 -23.51 15.52
CA VAL A 155 -1.24 -24.18 16.45
C VAL A 155 -2.11 -25.21 15.73
N SER A 156 -2.64 -24.90 14.54
CA SER A 156 -3.43 -25.87 13.76
C SER A 156 -2.66 -27.10 13.27
N ARG A 157 -1.32 -27.05 13.35
CA ARG A 157 -0.40 -28.12 12.93
C ARG A 157 0.35 -28.75 14.10
N ASP A 158 -0.03 -28.42 15.34
CA ASP A 158 0.68 -28.83 16.56
C ASP A 158 2.17 -28.41 16.57
N LEU A 159 2.48 -27.27 15.95
CA LEU A 159 3.82 -26.68 15.86
C LEU A 159 3.88 -25.31 16.55
N GLU A 160 4.96 -25.03 17.27
CA GLU A 160 5.25 -23.70 17.82
C GLU A 160 5.90 -22.81 16.75
N LEU A 161 5.12 -22.39 15.75
CA LEU A 161 5.59 -21.46 14.72
C LEU A 161 5.40 -20.02 15.17
N VAL A 162 6.50 -19.26 15.19
CA VAL A 162 6.48 -17.84 15.53
C VAL A 162 7.17 -17.05 14.43
N ALA A 163 6.45 -16.10 13.84
CA ALA A 163 7.02 -15.16 12.90
C ALA A 163 7.42 -13.85 13.60
N ARG A 164 8.27 -13.07 12.93
CA ARG A 164 8.58 -11.68 13.28
C ARG A 164 8.63 -10.84 12.01
N GLY A 165 8.31 -9.55 12.14
CA GLY A 165 8.19 -8.64 11.01
C GLY A 165 8.96 -7.34 11.16
N GLY A 166 9.26 -6.72 10.03
CA GLY A 166 9.86 -5.39 9.96
C GLY A 166 9.26 -4.59 8.80
N VAL A 167 8.82 -3.36 9.06
CA VAL A 167 8.28 -2.46 8.03
C VAL A 167 9.10 -1.19 7.95
N VAL A 168 9.47 -0.80 6.72
CA VAL A 168 10.20 0.44 6.45
C VAL A 168 9.55 1.15 5.27
N THR A 169 9.32 2.45 5.43
CA THR A 169 8.76 3.33 4.42
C THR A 169 9.80 4.36 3.97
N GLY A 170 9.92 4.57 2.66
CA GLY A 170 10.81 5.60 2.11
C GLY A 170 11.05 5.46 0.60
N GLU A 171 11.93 6.32 0.07
CA GLU A 171 12.31 6.29 -1.34
C GLU A 171 13.17 5.06 -1.67
N VAL A 172 12.78 4.34 -2.73
CA VAL A 172 13.54 3.25 -3.32
C VAL A 172 13.59 3.40 -4.82
N ALA A 173 14.73 3.08 -5.42
CA ALA A 173 14.84 2.96 -6.87
C ALA A 173 14.06 1.71 -7.31
N ALA A 174 12.98 1.90 -8.06
CA ALA A 174 12.26 0.81 -8.69
C ALA A 174 12.88 0.53 -10.06
N TRP A 175 13.34 -0.69 -10.29
CA TRP A 175 13.73 -1.20 -11.60
C TRP A 175 13.21 -2.62 -11.76
N ALA A 176 12.66 -2.93 -12.92
CA ALA A 176 12.33 -4.31 -13.29
C ALA A 176 13.52 -4.88 -14.09
N VAL A 177 14.30 -5.78 -13.49
CA VAL A 177 15.17 -6.70 -14.23
C VAL A 177 14.54 -8.07 -14.08
N GLU A 178 14.34 -8.76 -15.20
CA GLU A 178 13.82 -10.14 -15.20
C GLU A 178 14.65 -11.01 -14.25
N GLY A 179 14.00 -11.49 -13.18
CA GLY A 179 14.62 -12.38 -12.18
C GLY A 179 15.20 -11.72 -10.93
N GLU A 180 15.31 -10.39 -10.84
CA GLU A 180 15.96 -9.72 -9.68
C GLU A 180 15.02 -8.95 -8.73
N GLY A 181 13.74 -8.83 -9.10
CA GLY A 181 12.69 -8.16 -8.30
C GLY A 181 12.61 -6.66 -8.57
N LEU A 182 11.46 -6.04 -8.27
CA LEU A 182 11.14 -4.69 -8.75
C LEU A 182 11.77 -3.56 -7.91
N VAL A 183 12.26 -3.88 -6.71
CA VAL A 183 12.60 -2.87 -5.70
C VAL A 183 13.97 -3.21 -5.12
N SER A 184 14.96 -2.37 -5.41
CA SER A 184 16.33 -2.52 -4.90
C SER A 184 16.83 -1.20 -4.33
N GLY A 185 17.39 -1.25 -3.13
CA GLY A 185 17.93 -0.07 -2.47
C GLY A 185 18.21 -0.27 -0.98
N ASP A 186 18.87 0.74 -0.39
CA ASP A 186 19.25 0.77 1.02
C ASP A 186 18.06 0.55 1.97
N ARG A 187 16.85 1.00 1.60
CA ARG A 187 15.63 0.80 2.40
C ARG A 187 15.17 -0.66 2.43
N VAL A 188 15.32 -1.43 1.35
CA VAL A 188 15.00 -2.87 1.34
C VAL A 188 15.91 -3.62 2.30
N ASN A 189 17.21 -3.34 2.24
CA ASN A 189 18.19 -3.90 3.18
C ASN A 189 17.93 -3.44 4.62
N THR A 190 17.45 -2.21 4.80
CA THR A 190 17.05 -1.69 6.11
C THR A 190 15.85 -2.46 6.66
N ALA A 191 14.83 -2.72 5.84
CA ALA A 191 13.63 -3.46 6.25
C ALA A 191 13.95 -4.87 6.75
N ALA A 192 14.80 -5.61 6.03
CA ALA A 192 15.28 -6.92 6.47
C ALA A 192 16.01 -6.86 7.83
N ARG A 193 16.80 -5.80 8.06
CA ARG A 193 17.52 -5.63 9.34
C ARG A 193 16.61 -5.18 10.50
N VAL A 194 15.60 -4.36 10.21
CA VAL A 194 14.56 -4.01 11.18
C VAL A 194 13.81 -5.28 11.61
N GLN A 195 13.43 -6.12 10.65
CA GLN A 195 12.82 -7.42 10.92
C GLN A 195 13.74 -8.32 11.76
N SER A 196 15.03 -8.43 11.43
CA SER A 196 15.95 -9.32 12.15
C SER A 196 16.21 -8.89 13.60
N THR A 197 15.92 -7.62 13.92
CA THR A 197 16.02 -7.04 15.26
C THR A 197 14.76 -7.27 16.09
N ALA A 198 13.63 -7.56 15.44
CA ALA A 198 12.36 -7.82 16.11
C ALA A 198 12.43 -9.11 16.95
N ALA A 199 11.87 -9.05 18.17
CA ALA A 199 11.69 -10.26 18.98
C ALA A 199 10.58 -11.15 18.38
N PRO A 200 10.51 -12.43 18.75
CA PRO A 200 9.49 -13.34 18.24
C PRO A 200 8.06 -12.81 18.48
N GLY A 201 7.20 -12.87 17.46
CA GLY A 201 5.83 -12.39 17.53
C GLY A 201 5.68 -10.87 17.42
N GLN A 202 6.76 -10.13 17.13
CA GLN A 202 6.74 -8.68 17.04
C GLN A 202 6.86 -8.18 15.60
N VAL A 203 6.32 -7.00 15.35
CA VAL A 203 6.57 -6.21 14.15
C VAL A 203 7.22 -4.90 14.57
N LEU A 204 8.44 -4.65 14.09
CA LEU A 204 9.13 -3.38 14.27
C LEU A 204 8.98 -2.49 13.05
N VAL A 205 8.99 -1.18 13.27
CA VAL A 205 8.92 -0.18 12.20
C VAL A 205 9.97 0.90 12.40
N ASP A 206 10.43 1.53 11.31
CA ASP A 206 11.30 2.70 11.39
C ASP A 206 10.51 3.99 11.68
N GLU A 207 11.23 5.06 12.01
CA GLU A 207 10.66 6.37 12.35
C GLU A 207 9.73 6.91 11.24
N ALA A 208 10.09 6.74 9.96
CA ALA A 208 9.26 7.21 8.84
C ALA A 208 7.93 6.47 8.77
N THR A 209 7.94 5.15 8.94
CA THR A 209 6.73 4.34 9.01
C THR A 209 5.89 4.69 10.24
N HIS A 210 6.53 4.86 11.40
CA HIS A 210 5.85 5.27 12.63
C HIS A 210 5.13 6.61 12.43
N GLN A 211 5.81 7.64 11.94
CA GLN A 211 5.20 8.95 11.69
C GLN A 211 4.02 8.88 10.72
N ALA A 212 4.12 8.05 9.68
CA ALA A 212 3.05 7.87 8.69
C ALA A 212 1.84 7.10 9.24
N THR A 213 1.97 6.37 10.36
CA THR A 213 0.95 5.42 10.84
C THR A 213 0.53 5.56 12.30
N ARG A 214 1.17 6.45 13.07
CA ARG A 214 0.94 6.63 14.52
C ARG A 214 -0.51 6.95 14.91
N ASP A 215 -1.29 7.53 14.00
CA ASP A 215 -2.68 7.89 14.25
C ASP A 215 -3.64 6.68 14.09
N VAL A 216 -3.19 5.58 13.50
CA VAL A 216 -4.02 4.40 13.14
C VAL A 216 -3.45 3.07 13.63
N VAL A 217 -2.27 3.09 14.25
CA VAL A 217 -1.60 1.93 14.86
C VAL A 217 -1.07 2.35 16.23
N GLU A 218 -1.31 1.53 17.25
CA GLU A 218 -0.72 1.73 18.56
C GLU A 218 0.73 1.22 18.55
N PHE A 219 1.66 2.05 18.98
CA PHE A 219 3.08 1.73 19.07
C PHE A 219 3.58 1.78 20.50
N SER A 220 4.61 0.98 20.77
CA SER A 220 5.46 1.12 21.95
C SER A 220 6.89 1.40 21.49
N ASP A 221 7.60 2.26 22.22
CA ASP A 221 8.99 2.57 21.94
C ASP A 221 9.85 1.30 22.12
N ALA A 222 10.55 0.88 21.06
CA ALA A 222 11.48 -0.25 21.13
C ALA A 222 12.93 0.20 21.39
N GLY A 223 13.21 1.50 21.30
CA GLY A 223 14.52 2.09 21.52
C GLY A 223 15.39 2.20 20.27
N TRP A 224 16.67 2.48 20.50
CA TRP A 224 17.66 2.72 19.46
C TRP A 224 18.49 1.47 19.19
N PHE A 225 18.62 1.10 17.92
CA PHE A 225 19.33 -0.09 17.49
C PHE A 225 20.46 0.25 16.52
N GLU A 226 21.64 -0.32 16.78
CA GLU A 226 22.73 -0.30 15.82
C GLU A 226 22.43 -1.27 14.69
N VAL A 227 22.23 -0.73 13.50
CA VAL A 227 21.95 -1.52 12.30
C VAL A 227 23.17 -1.50 11.40
N LYS A 228 23.73 -2.67 11.12
CA LYS A 228 24.92 -2.84 10.26
C LYS A 228 24.77 -2.00 8.99
N GLY A 229 25.76 -1.17 8.65
CA GLY A 229 25.74 -0.35 7.43
C GLY A 229 24.95 0.96 7.55
N LYS A 230 24.44 1.32 8.73
CA LYS A 230 23.95 2.66 9.03
C LYS A 230 24.94 3.38 9.94
N ALA A 231 25.23 4.65 9.62
CA ALA A 231 26.13 5.47 10.41
C ALA A 231 25.48 5.98 11.71
N VAL A 232 24.15 6.09 11.74
CA VAL A 232 23.37 6.52 12.89
C VAL A 232 22.48 5.36 13.33
N PRO A 233 22.38 5.06 14.64
CA PRO A 233 21.42 4.08 15.16
C PRO A 233 20.00 4.41 14.69
N LEU A 234 19.19 3.38 14.44
CA LEU A 234 17.78 3.56 14.08
C LEU A 234 16.92 3.54 15.33
N HIS A 235 16.06 4.54 15.49
CA HIS A 235 14.97 4.49 16.45
C HIS A 235 13.86 3.62 15.86
N LEU A 236 13.52 2.53 16.55
CA LEU A 236 12.49 1.59 16.12
C LEU A 236 11.29 1.64 17.06
N TRP A 237 10.13 1.38 16.49
CA TRP A 237 8.86 1.32 17.21
C TRP A 237 8.24 -0.05 17.02
N ARG A 238 7.75 -0.65 18.11
CA ARG A 238 7.00 -1.89 18.04
C ARG A 238 5.54 -1.59 17.77
N ALA A 239 5.03 -2.08 16.64
CA ALA A 239 3.60 -2.08 16.36
C ALA A 239 2.91 -3.07 17.32
N VAL A 240 1.98 -2.57 18.13
CA VAL A 240 1.27 -3.38 19.14
C VAL A 240 -0.02 -3.93 18.56
N ARG A 241 -0.84 -3.05 17.97
CA ARG A 241 -2.10 -3.41 17.31
C ARG A 241 -2.53 -2.31 16.36
N ALA A 242 -3.21 -2.69 15.29
CA ALA A 242 -3.99 -1.74 14.52
C ALA A 242 -5.12 -1.19 15.41
N VAL A 243 -5.25 0.13 15.48
CA VAL A 243 -6.40 0.75 16.13
C VAL A 243 -7.45 0.89 15.04
N GLY A 244 -8.50 0.07 15.10
CA GLY A 244 -9.74 0.43 14.41
C GLY A 244 -10.18 1.76 14.99
N LEU A 245 -10.43 2.77 14.15
CA LEU A 245 -10.85 4.14 14.54
C LEU A 245 -11.84 4.05 15.72
N ARG A 246 -11.30 4.15 16.94
CA ARG A 246 -12.06 4.08 18.18
C ARG A 246 -12.47 5.51 18.46
N GLY A 247 -13.74 5.79 18.23
CA GLY A 247 -14.31 7.11 18.37
C GLY A 247 -14.19 7.90 17.07
N GLY A 248 -15.33 8.42 16.61
CA GLY A 248 -15.32 9.48 15.61
C GLY A 248 -14.36 10.60 16.02
N ALA A 249 -13.78 11.26 15.01
CA ALA A 249 -12.67 12.21 15.07
C ALA A 249 -11.27 11.57 15.05
N ALA A 250 -10.81 11.27 13.83
CA ALA A 250 -9.42 11.51 13.41
C ALA A 250 -9.36 11.46 11.87
N THR A 251 -9.95 12.46 11.23
CA THR A 251 -9.46 12.89 9.91
C THR A 251 -8.02 13.36 10.14
N GLY A 252 -7.09 12.81 9.37
CA GLY A 252 -5.65 12.84 9.65
C GLY A 252 -5.07 14.21 10.02
N THR A 253 -4.35 14.23 11.14
CA THR A 253 -3.42 15.30 11.53
C THR A 253 -2.13 15.22 10.72
N LEU A 254 -2.24 15.39 9.40
CA LEU A 254 -1.20 16.12 8.67
C LEU A 254 -1.46 17.60 8.94
N VAL A 255 -0.43 18.46 8.87
CA VAL A 255 -0.64 19.92 8.93
C VAL A 255 -1.45 20.30 7.69
N GLU A 256 -2.78 20.35 7.82
CA GLU A 256 -3.68 20.51 6.68
C GLU A 256 -3.75 21.99 6.27
N ALA A 257 -3.32 22.29 5.05
CA ALA A 257 -3.51 23.59 4.44
C ALA A 257 -5.01 24.00 4.46
N PRO A 258 -5.33 25.30 4.64
CA PRO A 258 -6.71 25.76 4.72
C PRO A 258 -7.53 25.38 3.48
N LEU A 259 -8.84 25.12 3.64
CA LEU A 259 -9.74 24.88 2.52
C LEU A 259 -9.85 26.14 1.63
N VAL A 260 -9.16 26.13 0.49
CA VAL A 260 -9.21 27.25 -0.47
C VAL A 260 -10.31 27.02 -1.51
N GLY A 261 -11.18 28.01 -1.70
CA GLY A 261 -12.09 28.08 -2.85
C GLY A 261 -13.32 27.16 -2.82
N ARG A 262 -13.65 26.53 -1.68
CA ARG A 262 -14.78 25.58 -1.55
C ARG A 262 -15.82 25.96 -0.50
N VAL A 263 -15.90 27.26 -0.19
CA VAL A 263 -16.82 27.79 0.83
C VAL A 263 -18.28 27.54 0.47
N ARG A 264 -18.64 27.61 -0.82
CA ARG A 264 -20.01 27.40 -1.29
C ARG A 264 -20.46 25.95 -1.13
N GLU A 265 -19.62 25.00 -1.53
CA GLU A 265 -19.90 23.57 -1.42
C GLU A 265 -20.02 23.14 0.04
N LEU A 266 -19.11 23.63 0.90
CA LEU A 266 -19.21 23.37 2.34
C LEU A 266 -20.48 23.98 2.94
N GLY A 267 -20.85 25.19 2.52
CA GLY A 267 -22.11 25.83 2.91
C GLY A 267 -23.33 24.98 2.55
N LEU A 268 -23.40 24.49 1.31
CA LEU A 268 -24.48 23.61 0.86
C LEU A 268 -24.58 22.33 1.70
N ILE A 269 -23.46 21.67 2.01
CA ILE A 269 -23.46 20.45 2.84
C ILE A 269 -24.00 20.77 4.25
N LYS A 270 -23.59 21.91 4.84
CA LYS A 270 -24.08 22.36 6.16
C LYS A 270 -25.57 22.69 6.16
N GLU A 271 -26.06 23.35 5.11
CA GLU A 271 -27.49 23.66 4.94
C GLU A 271 -28.32 22.38 4.81
N LEU A 272 -27.89 21.44 3.96
CA LEU A 272 -28.57 20.15 3.80
C LEU A 272 -28.57 19.35 5.11
N PHE A 273 -27.45 19.34 5.84
CA PHE A 273 -27.38 18.69 7.14
C PHE A 273 -28.35 19.31 8.15
N SER A 274 -28.36 20.65 8.25
CA SER A 274 -29.25 21.37 9.17
C SER A 274 -30.71 21.08 8.87
N ALA A 275 -31.08 21.10 7.58
CA ALA A 275 -32.43 20.74 7.15
C ALA A 275 -32.79 19.29 7.50
N THR A 276 -31.84 18.33 7.44
CA THR A 276 -32.07 16.93 7.85
C THR A 276 -32.31 16.79 9.34
N VAL A 277 -31.66 17.61 10.16
CA VAL A 277 -31.92 17.64 11.61
C VAL A 277 -33.31 18.21 11.90
N GLU A 278 -33.74 19.24 11.15
CA GLU A 278 -35.04 19.90 11.35
C GLU A 278 -36.23 19.04 10.92
N ASP A 279 -36.16 18.38 9.77
CA ASP A 279 -37.30 17.65 9.18
C ASP A 279 -37.23 16.12 9.27
N ALA A 280 -36.14 15.59 9.84
CA ALA A 280 -35.86 14.18 9.97
C ALA A 280 -35.88 13.40 8.65
N ARG A 281 -35.56 14.05 7.52
CA ARG A 281 -35.50 13.40 6.20
C ARG A 281 -34.06 13.12 5.77
N PRO A 282 -33.76 11.90 5.30
CA PRO A 282 -32.43 11.58 4.81
C PRO A 282 -32.15 12.36 3.52
N ARG A 283 -30.95 12.92 3.44
CA ARG A 283 -30.44 13.63 2.26
C ARG A 283 -29.13 12.97 1.81
N VAL A 284 -28.93 12.89 0.50
CA VAL A 284 -27.74 12.29 -0.10
C VAL A 284 -26.94 13.38 -0.81
N VAL A 285 -25.64 13.45 -0.49
CA VAL A 285 -24.69 14.33 -1.17
C VAL A 285 -23.69 13.47 -1.93
N LEU A 286 -23.56 13.71 -3.23
CA LEU A 286 -22.56 13.09 -4.09
C LEU A 286 -21.48 14.13 -4.43
N ALA A 287 -20.28 13.96 -3.85
CA ALA A 287 -19.11 14.75 -4.21
C ALA A 287 -18.28 14.01 -5.27
N SER A 288 -18.24 14.54 -6.49
CA SER A 288 -17.47 13.99 -7.62
C SER A 288 -16.46 15.00 -8.16
N GLY A 289 -15.42 14.52 -8.84
CA GLY A 289 -14.36 15.36 -9.40
C GLY A 289 -13.02 14.62 -9.52
N GLY A 290 -12.05 15.25 -10.19
CA GLY A 290 -10.71 14.69 -10.40
C GLY A 290 -9.95 14.34 -9.12
N GLN A 291 -8.90 13.55 -9.24
CA GLN A 291 -7.98 13.27 -8.13
C GLN A 291 -7.34 14.57 -7.64
N GLY A 292 -7.06 14.69 -6.33
CA GLY A 292 -6.44 15.89 -5.75
C GLY A 292 -7.31 17.15 -5.66
N VAL A 293 -8.53 17.16 -6.20
CA VAL A 293 -9.42 18.35 -6.22
C VAL A 293 -9.97 18.79 -4.86
N GLY A 294 -9.60 18.08 -3.77
CA GLY A 294 -10.01 18.41 -2.41
C GLY A 294 -11.32 17.77 -1.92
N LYS A 295 -11.81 16.68 -2.55
CA LYS A 295 -13.04 15.98 -2.10
C LYS A 295 -12.96 15.50 -0.64
N SER A 296 -11.88 14.80 -0.29
CA SER A 296 -11.66 14.32 1.08
C SER A 296 -11.49 15.48 2.06
N ARG A 297 -10.88 16.59 1.62
CA ARG A 297 -10.75 17.82 2.42
C ARG A 297 -12.11 18.45 2.71
N LEU A 298 -12.99 18.53 1.71
CA LEU A 298 -14.36 19.03 1.88
C LEU A 298 -15.14 18.19 2.91
N VAL A 299 -15.01 16.87 2.87
CA VAL A 299 -15.61 15.96 3.88
C VAL A 299 -14.98 16.20 5.25
N GLY A 300 -13.65 16.32 5.34
CA GLY A 300 -12.96 16.60 6.61
C GLY A 300 -13.41 17.91 7.26
N GLU A 301 -13.55 18.99 6.49
CA GLU A 301 -14.06 20.28 6.98
C GLU A 301 -15.51 20.19 7.46
N PHE A 302 -16.32 19.34 6.83
CA PHE A 302 -17.67 19.08 7.30
C PHE A 302 -17.66 18.26 8.61
N VAL A 303 -16.79 17.26 8.76
CA VAL A 303 -16.62 16.51 10.02
C VAL A 303 -16.18 17.46 11.15
N THR A 304 -15.20 18.32 10.90
CA THR A 304 -14.77 19.35 11.87
C THR A 304 -15.92 20.27 12.27
N TYR A 305 -16.81 20.62 11.34
CA TYR A 305 -18.02 21.37 11.66
C TYR A 305 -18.98 20.58 12.57
N LEU A 306 -19.14 19.27 12.34
CA LEU A 306 -19.98 18.42 13.17
C LEU A 306 -19.46 18.34 14.62
N ASP A 307 -18.14 18.30 14.82
CA ASP A 307 -17.51 18.29 16.14
C ASP A 307 -17.82 19.56 16.96
N GLY A 308 -18.13 20.67 16.30
CA GLY A 308 -18.53 21.93 16.92
C GLY A 308 -20.00 22.02 17.33
N LEU A 309 -20.82 21.00 17.03
CA LEU A 309 -22.25 21.02 17.33
C LEU A 309 -22.54 20.63 18.78
N ALA A 310 -23.57 21.25 19.37
CA ALA A 310 -23.96 21.02 20.77
C ALA A 310 -24.66 19.66 21.00
N PHE A 311 -24.98 18.92 19.94
CA PHE A 311 -25.66 17.64 20.01
C PHE A 311 -24.82 16.54 19.38
N ARG A 312 -25.04 15.30 19.84
CA ARG A 312 -24.29 14.14 19.37
C ARG A 312 -24.69 13.79 17.94
N VAL A 313 -23.72 13.84 17.04
CA VAL A 313 -23.83 13.30 15.68
C VAL A 313 -23.08 11.99 15.61
N PHE A 314 -23.71 10.96 15.07
CA PHE A 314 -23.04 9.68 14.86
C PHE A 314 -22.49 9.60 13.45
N TRP A 315 -21.17 9.66 13.32
CA TRP A 315 -20.45 9.56 12.05
C TRP A 315 -20.00 8.13 11.76
N HIS A 316 -20.14 7.68 10.51
CA HIS A 316 -19.67 6.36 10.05
C HIS A 316 -19.01 6.55 8.70
N GLU A 317 -17.86 5.91 8.52
CA GLU A 317 -17.12 5.95 7.26
C GLU A 317 -17.02 4.55 6.67
N GLY A 318 -17.31 4.42 5.38
CA GLY A 318 -17.15 3.18 4.63
C GLY A 318 -16.32 3.45 3.39
N ARG A 319 -15.34 2.58 3.11
CA ARG A 319 -14.48 2.71 1.94
C ARG A 319 -14.75 1.59 0.95
N CYS A 320 -14.91 1.96 -0.32
CA CYS A 320 -14.88 1.01 -1.41
C CYS A 320 -13.41 0.83 -1.84
N ALA A 321 -12.85 -0.35 -1.63
CA ALA A 321 -11.54 -0.67 -2.17
C ALA A 321 -11.61 -0.63 -3.71
N SER A 322 -10.63 0.01 -4.34
CA SER A 322 -10.51 0.06 -5.80
C SER A 322 -10.10 -1.29 -6.41
N TYR A 323 -9.74 -2.25 -5.56
CA TYR A 323 -9.39 -3.62 -5.91
C TYR A 323 -10.19 -4.58 -5.03
N GLY A 324 -11.05 -5.40 -5.64
CA GLY A 324 -11.77 -6.48 -4.95
C GLY A 324 -12.61 -6.05 -3.74
N SER A 325 -13.68 -5.27 -3.94
CA SER A 325 -14.65 -5.04 -2.86
C SER A 325 -15.65 -6.19 -2.77
N VAL A 326 -15.83 -6.75 -1.56
CA VAL A 326 -17.04 -7.52 -1.25
C VAL A 326 -18.25 -6.63 -1.48
N ALA A 327 -19.30 -7.15 -2.13
CA ALA A 327 -20.52 -6.39 -2.39
C ALA A 327 -21.03 -5.75 -1.09
N PHE A 328 -21.33 -4.45 -1.13
CA PHE A 328 -21.75 -3.65 0.03
C PHE A 328 -20.71 -3.53 1.18
N GLY A 329 -19.43 -3.81 0.95
CA GLY A 329 -18.38 -3.76 1.98
C GLY A 329 -18.27 -2.41 2.69
N ALA A 330 -18.42 -1.29 1.98
CA ALA A 330 -18.43 0.04 2.59
C ALA A 330 -19.59 0.22 3.59
N TRP A 331 -20.79 -0.30 3.26
CA TRP A 331 -21.93 -0.28 4.18
C TRP A 331 -21.72 -1.21 5.36
N ALA A 332 -21.13 -2.40 5.14
CA ALA A 332 -20.80 -3.32 6.22
C ALA A 332 -19.81 -2.69 7.21
N GLN A 333 -18.80 -1.94 6.74
CA GLN A 333 -17.87 -1.20 7.60
C GLN A 333 -18.59 -0.16 8.47
N MET A 334 -19.50 0.62 7.87
CA MET A 334 -20.29 1.61 8.61
C MET A 334 -21.16 0.96 9.69
N VAL A 335 -21.80 -0.16 9.37
CA VAL A 335 -22.60 -0.91 10.36
C VAL A 335 -21.69 -1.50 11.44
N ARG A 336 -20.54 -2.09 11.11
CA ARG A 336 -19.59 -2.60 12.11
C ARG A 336 -19.13 -1.51 13.08
N GLN A 337 -18.87 -0.29 12.59
CA GLN A 337 -18.54 0.85 13.45
C GLN A 337 -19.66 1.17 14.43
N ARG A 338 -20.91 1.16 13.99
CA ARG A 338 -22.09 1.40 14.85
C ARG A 338 -22.18 0.38 15.98
N PHE A 339 -21.95 -0.89 15.67
CA PHE A 339 -22.03 -1.99 16.62
C PHE A 339 -20.70 -2.28 17.33
N GLN A 340 -19.65 -1.48 17.10
CA GLN A 340 -18.32 -1.65 17.68
C GLN A 340 -17.71 -3.04 17.41
N LEU A 341 -17.98 -3.58 16.22
CA LEU A 341 -17.53 -4.90 15.79
C LEU A 341 -16.19 -4.84 15.06
N ALA A 342 -15.31 -5.79 15.35
CA ALA A 342 -14.09 -6.02 14.57
C ALA A 342 -14.44 -6.51 13.15
N GLU A 343 -13.50 -6.34 12.21
CA GLU A 343 -13.66 -6.76 10.81
C GLU A 343 -13.82 -8.29 10.71
N ASN A 344 -13.07 -9.03 11.51
CA ASN A 344 -13.09 -10.49 11.62
C ASN A 344 -13.93 -11.01 12.80
N ALA A 345 -14.87 -10.21 13.32
CA ALA A 345 -15.70 -10.64 14.45
C ALA A 345 -16.46 -11.94 14.11
N PRO A 346 -16.44 -12.96 15.00
CA PRO A 346 -17.16 -14.22 14.78
C PRO A 346 -18.68 -14.00 14.73
N LYS A 347 -19.38 -14.91 14.04
CA LYS A 347 -20.83 -14.78 13.79
C LYS A 347 -21.65 -14.65 15.07
N GLU A 348 -21.23 -15.35 16.12
CA GLU A 348 -21.85 -15.32 17.44
C GLU A 348 -21.75 -13.93 18.07
N GLN A 349 -20.59 -13.28 17.98
CA GLN A 349 -20.38 -11.92 18.48
C GLN A 349 -21.21 -10.91 17.70
N ILE A 350 -21.27 -11.04 16.37
CA ILE A 350 -22.09 -10.17 15.53
C ILE A 350 -23.57 -10.31 15.92
N THR A 351 -24.05 -11.55 16.05
CA THR A 351 -25.45 -11.83 16.41
C THR A 351 -25.80 -11.27 17.78
N ALA A 352 -24.94 -11.49 18.79
CA ALA A 352 -25.11 -10.91 20.12
C ALA A 352 -25.19 -9.37 20.09
N ALA A 353 -24.27 -8.72 19.36
CA ALA A 353 -24.28 -7.26 19.23
C ALA A 353 -25.56 -6.73 18.55
N LEU A 354 -26.06 -7.42 17.51
CA LEU A 354 -27.34 -7.09 16.88
C LEU A 354 -28.50 -7.23 17.87
N THR A 355 -28.54 -8.29 18.68
CA THR A 355 -29.61 -8.51 19.67
C THR A 355 -29.57 -7.48 20.80
N ASP A 356 -28.39 -7.17 21.31
CA ASP A 356 -28.24 -6.34 22.51
C ASP A 356 -28.37 -4.84 22.21
N MET A 357 -27.84 -4.38 21.07
CA MET A 357 -27.73 -2.94 20.80
C MET A 357 -28.87 -2.41 19.92
N LEU A 358 -29.41 -3.21 18.99
CA LEU A 358 -30.43 -2.77 18.05
C LEU A 358 -31.72 -2.23 18.71
N PRO A 359 -32.21 -2.78 19.85
CA PRO A 359 -33.35 -2.21 20.57
C PRO A 359 -33.15 -0.76 21.02
N GLY A 360 -31.89 -0.33 21.22
CA GLY A 360 -31.57 1.04 21.58
C GLY A 360 -31.76 2.06 20.45
N TRP A 361 -31.90 1.61 19.19
CA TRP A 361 -32.06 2.47 18.02
C TRP A 361 -33.34 2.21 17.23
N VAL A 362 -33.88 0.99 17.29
CA VAL A 362 -35.13 0.61 16.63
C VAL A 362 -36.09 0.08 17.72
N PRO A 363 -36.92 0.97 18.31
CA PRO A 363 -37.82 0.60 19.40
C PRO A 363 -38.92 -0.36 18.95
N ASP A 364 -39.45 -0.15 17.75
CA ASP A 364 -40.51 -0.98 17.16
C ASP A 364 -40.00 -2.42 16.90
N GLU A 365 -40.77 -3.41 17.34
CA GLU A 365 -40.35 -4.81 17.28
C GLU A 365 -40.39 -5.40 15.87
N ASP A 366 -41.39 -5.03 15.08
CA ASP A 366 -41.57 -5.54 13.72
C ASP A 366 -40.50 -4.94 12.79
N GLU A 367 -40.24 -3.65 12.91
CA GLU A 367 -39.14 -2.96 12.22
C GLU A 367 -37.79 -3.51 12.66
N ARG A 368 -37.58 -3.76 13.96
CA ARG A 368 -36.34 -4.34 14.47
C ARG A 368 -36.09 -5.73 13.89
N ARG A 369 -37.11 -6.58 13.80
CA ARG A 369 -36.99 -7.91 13.18
C ARG A 369 -36.65 -7.80 11.70
N PHE A 370 -37.28 -6.85 11.00
CA PHE A 370 -37.00 -6.58 9.59
C PHE A 370 -35.55 -6.09 9.36
N VAL A 371 -35.05 -5.20 10.21
CA VAL A 371 -33.70 -4.63 10.12
C VAL A 371 -32.63 -5.64 10.50
N ALA A 372 -32.84 -6.41 11.58
CA ALA A 372 -31.88 -7.38 12.10
C ALA A 372 -31.47 -8.42 11.04
N ILE A 373 -32.42 -8.96 10.29
CA ILE A 373 -32.16 -9.94 9.22
C ILE A 373 -31.26 -9.33 8.13
N ARG A 374 -31.52 -8.09 7.73
CA ARG A 374 -30.76 -7.40 6.66
C ARG A 374 -29.37 -7.02 7.10
N LEU A 375 -29.23 -6.56 8.35
CA LEU A 375 -27.91 -6.31 8.94
C LEU A 375 -27.12 -7.61 9.09
N GLY A 376 -27.77 -8.72 9.46
CA GLY A 376 -27.14 -10.04 9.50
C GLY A 376 -26.59 -10.50 8.15
N LEU A 377 -27.39 -10.36 7.08
CA LEU A 377 -26.95 -10.63 5.71
C LEU A 377 -25.78 -9.73 5.28
N LEU A 378 -25.85 -8.44 5.60
CA LEU A 378 -24.78 -7.49 5.29
C LEU A 378 -23.47 -7.80 6.03
N LEU A 379 -23.56 -8.33 7.25
CA LEU A 379 -22.42 -8.66 8.10
C LEU A 379 -21.93 -10.11 7.98
N GLY A 380 -22.63 -10.95 7.20
CA GLY A 380 -22.25 -12.34 6.93
C GLY A 380 -22.64 -13.36 8.00
N THR A 381 -23.67 -13.09 8.80
CA THR A 381 -24.14 -14.02 9.85
C THR A 381 -25.20 -15.02 9.37
N ILE A 382 -25.92 -14.72 8.30
CA ILE A 382 -27.01 -15.54 7.73
C ILE A 382 -26.60 -16.10 6.37
#